data_AF-A0A2D6CXV8-F1
#
_entry.id   AF-A0A2D6CXV8-F1
#
_cell.length_a   1.000
_cell.length_b   1.000
_cell.length_c   1.000
_cell.angle_alpha   90.00
_cell.angle_beta   90.00
_cell.angle_gamma   90.00
#
_symmetry.space_group_name_H-M   'P 1'
#
loop_
_entity.id
_entity.type
_entity.pdbx_description
1 polymer ?
#
loop_
_entity_poly.entity_id
_entity_poly.type
_entity_poly.pdbx_seq_one_letter_code
_entity_poly.pdbx_strand_id
1 'polypeptide(L)' 'MKFAICNETYQGWSLEDTCAHAAQVGYEGLELAP' A
#
# COMPACT_ATOMS: atom_id res chain seq x y z
N MET A 1 -10.08 8.63 10.58
CA MET A 1 -10.24 7.17 10.52
C MET A 1 -9.08 6.67 9.69
N LYS A 2 -8.29 5.71 10.18
CA LYS A 2 -7.14 5.21 9.42
C LYS A 2 -7.58 4.08 8.50
N PHE A 3 -7.24 4.18 7.22
CA PHE A 3 -7.47 3.13 6.23
C PHE A 3 -6.16 2.56 5.73
N ALA A 4 -6.14 1.25 5.50
CA ALA A 4 -5.03 0.52 4.92
C ALA A 4 -5.45 -0.19 3.63
N ILE A 5 -4.46 -0.51 2.80
CA ILE A 5 -4.62 -1.26 1.56
C ILE A 5 -3.68 -2.48 1.57
N CYS A 6 -4.07 -3.61 0.98
CA CYS A 6 -3.22 -4.79 0.88
C CYS A 6 -2.17 -4.65 -0.23
N ASN A 7 -0.92 -5.06 0.03
CA ASN A 7 0.17 -5.06 -0.95
C ASN A 7 -0.09 -5.99 -2.15
N GLU A 8 -0.95 -7.00 -2.01
CA GLU A 8 -1.40 -7.83 -3.14
C GLU A 8 -2.18 -7.04 -4.20
N THR A 9 -2.67 -5.83 -3.89
CA THR A 9 -3.25 -4.94 -4.92
C THR A 9 -2.17 -4.40 -5.88
N TYR A 10 -0.90 -4.50 -5.49
CA TYR A 10 0.28 -3.95 -6.15
C TYR A 10 1.26 -5.03 -6.61
N GLN A 11 0.78 -6.18 -7.07
CA GLN A 11 1.66 -7.30 -7.47
C GLN A 11 2.72 -6.85 -8.50
N GLY A 12 3.97 -7.21 -8.24
CA GLY A 12 5.12 -6.85 -9.08
C GLY A 12 5.69 -5.44 -8.84
N TRP A 13 5.09 -4.64 -7.96
CA TRP A 13 5.66 -3.37 -7.52
C TRP A 13 6.67 -3.58 -6.40
N SER A 14 7.60 -2.64 -6.24
CA SER A 14 8.42 -2.57 -5.04
C SER A 14 7.57 -2.09 -3.85
N LEU A 15 7.98 -2.42 -2.62
CA LEU A 15 7.33 -1.89 -1.42
C LEU A 15 7.45 -0.36 -1.33
N GLU A 16 8.54 0.22 -1.85
CA GLU A 16 8.74 1.66 -1.87
C GLU A 16 7.70 2.35 -2.76
N ASP A 17 7.52 1.86 -4.00
CA ASP A 17 6.51 2.38 -4.93
C ASP A 17 5.10 2.19 -4.39
N THR A 18 4.84 1.04 -3.75
CA THR A 18 3.55 0.73 -3.14
C THR A 18 3.23 1.70 -2.01
N CYS A 19 4.17 1.94 -1.09
CA CYS A 19 4.01 2.90 -0.01
C CYS A 19 3.81 4.33 -0.52
N ALA A 20 4.59 4.74 -1.54
CA ALA A 20 4.48 6.05 -2.15
C ALA A 20 3.09 6.27 -2.77
N HIS A 21 2.60 5.30 -3.56
CA HIS A 21 1.28 5.37 -4.16
C HIS A 21 0.16 5.31 -3.12
N ALA A 22 0.24 4.41 -2.14
CA ALA A 22 -0.74 4.30 -1.06
C ALA A 22 -0.90 5.63 -0.30
N ALA A 23 0.21 6.28 0.05
CA ALA A 23 0.20 7.60 0.68
C ALA A 23 -0.38 8.68 -0.25
N GLN A 24 -0.04 8.66 -1.54
CA GLN A 24 -0.54 9.62 -2.52
C GLN A 24 -2.07 9.59 -2.65
N VAL A 25 -2.69 8.39 -2.59
CA VAL A 25 -4.15 8.23 -2.74
C VAL A 25 -4.90 8.29 -1.41
N GLY A 26 -4.20 8.53 -0.29
CA GLY A 26 -4.80 8.80 1.02
C GLY A 26 -4.91 7.60 1.96
N TYR A 27 -4.23 6.48 1.67
CA TYR A 27 -4.07 5.41 2.65
C TYR A 27 -2.99 5.76 3.66
N GLU A 28 -3.22 5.39 4.92
CA GLU A 28 -2.31 5.64 6.05
C GLU A 28 -1.56 4.36 6.47
N GLY A 29 -1.79 3.25 5.77
CA GLY A 29 -1.18 1.96 6.06
C GLY A 29 -1.16 1.02 4.85
N LEU A 30 -0.22 0.08 4.91
CA LEU A 30 -0.11 -1.03 3.98
C LEU A 30 -0.21 -2.34 4.78
N GLU A 31 -1.08 -3.23 4.35
CA GLU A 31 -1.17 -4.59 4.87
C GLU A 31 -0.24 -5.49 4.05
N LEU A 32 0.64 -6.23 4.73
CA LEU A 32 1.59 -7.14 4.09
C LEU A 32 1.03 -8.57 4.15
N ALA A 33 0.55 -9.06 3.02
CA ALA A 33 0.15 -10.44 2.83
C ALA A 33 1.37 -11.36 2.53
N PRO A 34 1.22 -12.69 2.71
CA PRO A 34 2.28 -13.69 2.53
C PRO A 34 2.94 -13.70 1.16
#